data_AF-X6FTU7-F1
#
_entry.id   AF-X6FTU7-F1
#
_cell.length_a   1.000
_cell.length_b   1.000
_cell.length_c   1.000
_cell.angle_alpha   90.00
_cell.angle_beta   90.00
_cell.angle_gamma   90.00
#
_symmetry.space_group_name_H-M   'P 1'
#
loop_
_entity.id
_entity.type
_entity.pdbx_description
1 polymer ?
#
loop_
_entity_poly.entity_id
_entity_poly.type
_entity_poly.pdbx_seq_one_letter_code
_entity_poly.pdbx_strand_id
1 'polypeptide(L)'
;MVHLWQHHFGKPSRGGYHNREWAEKMHSVGLAPSSTGEPGGKKTWQRVTHYIAQGGPFRTVFAKLEKEGFDALYVELWDDAKKQAARRKKAASKTCYTCPSCGLNAWAKPNVRLMCAECVLDLEPPPPDEDADDKEEPEGDMAIGQEIDGLAVA
;
A
#
# COMPACT_ATOMS: atom_id res chain seq x y z
N MET A 1 -2.08 -0.92 -17.42
CA MET A 1 -1.37 -1.27 -18.68
C MET A 1 -1.81 -2.64 -19.22
N VAL A 2 -1.37 -3.78 -18.66
CA VAL A 2 -1.67 -5.11 -19.26
C VAL A 2 -3.17 -5.49 -19.20
N HIS A 3 -3.89 -5.08 -18.16
CA HIS A 3 -5.35 -5.26 -18.10
C HIS A 3 -6.08 -4.58 -19.26
N LEU A 4 -5.69 -3.34 -19.61
CA LEU A 4 -6.29 -2.62 -20.73
C LEU A 4 -5.97 -3.31 -22.05
N TRP A 5 -4.71 -3.72 -22.25
CA TRP A 5 -4.33 -4.51 -23.43
C TRP A 5 -5.16 -5.78 -23.55
N GLN A 6 -5.33 -6.54 -22.46
CA GLN A 6 -6.10 -7.78 -22.48
C GLN A 6 -7.57 -7.53 -22.75
N HIS A 7 -8.14 -6.43 -22.26
CA HIS A 7 -9.51 -6.04 -22.56
C HIS A 7 -9.72 -5.75 -24.05
N HIS A 8 -8.73 -5.15 -24.72
CA HIS A 8 -8.82 -4.80 -26.14
C HIS A 8 -8.47 -5.96 -27.08
N PHE A 9 -7.50 -6.80 -26.73
CA PHE A 9 -6.89 -7.76 -27.66
C PHE A 9 -6.87 -9.21 -27.17
N GLY A 10 -7.20 -9.44 -25.90
CA GLY A 10 -7.12 -10.75 -25.26
C GLY A 10 -8.49 -11.26 -24.80
N LYS A 11 -8.44 -12.25 -23.91
CA LYS A 11 -9.60 -12.89 -23.31
C LYS A 11 -9.51 -12.73 -21.78
N PRO A 12 -10.01 -11.61 -21.24
CA PRO A 12 -10.05 -11.43 -19.79
C PRO A 12 -10.93 -12.52 -19.16
N SER A 13 -10.60 -12.90 -17.93
CA SER A 13 -11.45 -13.81 -17.16
C SER A 13 -12.48 -13.02 -16.33
N ARG A 14 -13.07 -13.63 -15.30
CA ARG A 14 -13.91 -12.92 -14.33
C ARG A 14 -13.18 -11.70 -13.74
N GLY A 15 -13.95 -10.71 -13.31
CA GLY A 15 -13.43 -9.45 -12.77
C GLY A 15 -12.30 -9.65 -11.75
N GLY A 16 -11.15 -9.03 -12.01
CA GLY A 16 -9.99 -9.00 -11.13
C GLY A 16 -9.11 -10.27 -11.12
N TYR A 17 -9.46 -11.34 -11.84
CA TYR A 17 -8.60 -12.52 -11.88
C TYR A 17 -7.56 -12.44 -12.99
N HIS A 18 -6.29 -12.52 -12.59
CA HIS A 18 -5.13 -12.53 -13.48
C HIS A 18 -4.91 -13.94 -14.03
N ASN A 19 -5.24 -14.13 -15.30
CA ASN A 19 -5.10 -15.43 -15.98
C ASN A 19 -3.72 -15.58 -16.64
N ARG A 20 -3.51 -16.72 -17.30
CA ARG A 20 -2.24 -17.05 -17.95
C ARG A 20 -1.87 -16.07 -19.07
N GLU A 21 -2.81 -15.67 -19.91
CA GLU A 21 -2.56 -14.72 -21.01
C GLU A 21 -2.10 -13.35 -20.48
N TRP A 22 -2.71 -12.88 -19.39
CA TRP A 22 -2.24 -11.69 -18.71
C TRP A 22 -0.81 -11.84 -18.20
N ALA A 23 -0.48 -12.98 -17.58
CA ALA A 23 0.85 -13.24 -17.05
C ALA A 23 1.92 -13.34 -18.16
N GLU A 24 1.59 -13.97 -19.29
CA GLU A 24 2.44 -14.03 -20.47
C GLU A 24 2.70 -12.63 -21.05
N LYS A 25 1.67 -11.78 -21.09
CA LYS A 25 1.85 -10.39 -21.53
C LYS A 25 2.74 -9.60 -20.59
N MET A 26 2.59 -9.76 -19.28
CA MET A 26 3.50 -9.13 -18.30
C MET A 26 4.95 -9.50 -18.58
N HIS A 27 5.24 -10.79 -18.80
CA HIS A 27 6.59 -11.24 -19.16
C HIS A 27 7.08 -10.59 -20.46
N SER A 28 6.23 -10.46 -21.48
CA SER A 28 6.62 -9.83 -22.75
C SER A 28 7.02 -8.35 -22.63
N VAL A 29 6.47 -7.62 -21.64
CA VAL A 29 6.83 -6.22 -21.40
C VAL A 29 8.05 -6.07 -20.48
N GLY A 30 8.58 -7.18 -19.93
CA GLY A 30 9.69 -7.16 -18.98
C GLY A 30 9.27 -7.01 -17.52
N LEU A 31 8.01 -7.32 -17.20
CA LEU A 31 7.51 -7.41 -15.83
C LEU A 31 7.29 -8.87 -15.46
N ALA A 32 7.54 -9.23 -14.21
CA ALA A 32 7.34 -10.58 -13.71
C ALA A 32 6.15 -10.61 -12.74
N PRO A 33 5.04 -11.28 -13.08
CA PRO A 33 3.89 -11.39 -12.20
C PRO A 33 4.20 -12.30 -11.01
N SER A 34 3.83 -11.85 -9.81
CA SER A 34 4.02 -12.60 -8.57
C SER A 34 2.96 -12.24 -7.54
N SER A 35 2.42 -13.23 -6.84
CA SER A 35 1.50 -13.02 -5.72
C SER A 35 2.16 -12.37 -4.49
N THR A 36 3.49 -12.48 -4.37
CA THR A 36 4.26 -11.90 -3.26
C THR A 36 4.97 -10.60 -3.65
N GLY A 37 5.06 -10.30 -4.95
CA GLY A 37 5.93 -9.23 -5.45
C GLY A 37 7.39 -9.64 -5.59
N GLU A 38 7.72 -10.89 -5.26
CA GLU A 38 9.08 -11.43 -5.33
C GLU A 38 9.14 -12.70 -6.19
N PRO A 39 10.33 -13.14 -6.62
CA PRO A 39 10.49 -14.44 -7.28
C PRO A 39 9.88 -15.59 -6.46
N GLY A 40 9.28 -16.57 -7.15
CA GLY A 40 8.67 -17.75 -6.51
C GLY A 40 7.17 -17.61 -6.16
N GLY A 41 6.60 -16.41 -6.23
CA GLY A 41 5.16 -16.22 -6.07
C GLY A 41 4.33 -16.79 -7.24
N LYS A 42 3.03 -16.97 -7.00
CA LYS A 42 2.09 -17.44 -8.05
C LYS A 42 1.95 -16.38 -9.13
N LYS A 43 1.98 -16.82 -10.39
CA LYS A 43 1.86 -15.94 -11.56
C LYS A 43 0.40 -15.62 -11.94
N THR A 44 -0.56 -16.38 -11.44
CA THR A 44 -2.00 -16.23 -11.70
C THR A 44 -2.78 -16.35 -10.41
N TRP A 45 -3.66 -15.38 -10.14
CA TRP A 45 -4.53 -15.33 -8.96
C TRP A 45 -5.49 -14.13 -9.00
N GLN A 46 -6.44 -14.09 -8.06
CA GLN A 46 -7.30 -12.92 -7.84
C GLN A 46 -6.50 -11.69 -7.40
N ARG A 47 -5.37 -11.89 -6.72
CA ARG A 47 -4.45 -10.83 -6.28
C ARG A 47 -3.03 -11.22 -6.68
N VAL A 48 -2.56 -10.63 -7.77
CA VAL A 48 -1.21 -10.80 -8.29
C VAL A 48 -0.65 -9.41 -8.52
N THR A 49 0.54 -9.15 -7.97
CA THR A 49 1.31 -7.95 -8.25
C THR A 49 2.45 -8.31 -9.20
N HIS A 50 3.49 -7.50 -9.28
CA HIS A 50 4.63 -7.75 -10.15
C HIS A 50 5.89 -7.12 -9.59
N TYR A 51 7.03 -7.56 -10.12
CA TYR A 51 8.31 -6.90 -10.01
C TYR A 51 8.90 -6.66 -11.40
N ILE A 52 9.89 -5.78 -11.49
CA ILE A 52 10.63 -5.54 -12.73
C ILE A 52 11.55 -6.73 -12.99
N ALA A 53 11.39 -7.41 -14.13
CA ALA A 53 12.26 -8.52 -14.46
C ALA A 53 13.68 -8.02 -14.75
N GLN A 54 14.69 -8.74 -14.25
CA GLN A 54 16.09 -8.43 -14.52
C GLN A 54 16.38 -8.60 -16.01
N GLY A 55 17.04 -7.61 -16.62
CA GLY A 55 17.40 -7.64 -18.04
C GLY A 55 16.21 -7.64 -19.03
N GLY A 56 14.99 -7.33 -18.58
CA GLY A 56 13.81 -7.31 -19.44
C GLY A 56 13.63 -6.02 -20.25
N PRO A 57 12.72 -6.01 -21.25
CA PRO A 57 12.44 -4.85 -22.10
C PRO A 57 12.17 -3.55 -21.34
N PHE A 58 11.36 -3.62 -20.27
CA PHE A 58 11.10 -2.48 -19.39
C PHE A 58 12.40 -1.85 -18.85
N ARG A 59 13.28 -2.67 -18.25
CA ARG A 59 14.52 -2.19 -17.64
C ARG A 59 15.45 -1.59 -18.68
N THR A 60 15.54 -2.17 -19.88
CA THR A 60 16.37 -1.66 -20.98
C THR A 60 15.90 -0.29 -21.46
N VAL A 61 14.60 -0.14 -21.70
CA VAL A 61 14.04 1.14 -22.17
C VAL A 61 14.14 2.19 -21.07
N PHE A 62 13.86 1.82 -19.81
CA PHE A 62 13.97 2.73 -18.68
C PHE A 62 15.41 3.21 -18.47
N ALA A 63 16.41 2.33 -18.56
CA ALA A 63 17.82 2.72 -18.46
C ALA A 63 18.27 3.67 -19.59
N LYS A 64 17.63 3.60 -20.77
CA LYS A 64 17.85 4.59 -21.83
C LYS A 64 17.21 5.93 -21.47
N LEU A 65 15.95 5.89 -21.04
CA LEU A 65 15.19 7.08 -20.64
C LEU A 65 15.86 7.83 -19.48
N GLU A 66 16.39 7.11 -18.50
CA GLU A 66 17.16 7.66 -17.37
C GLU A 66 18.42 8.40 -17.84
N LYS A 67 19.15 7.85 -18.81
CA LYS A 67 20.33 8.52 -19.41
C LYS A 67 19.98 9.79 -20.18
N GLU A 68 18.76 9.91 -20.68
CA GLU A 68 18.26 11.12 -21.34
C GLU A 68 17.87 12.22 -20.33
N GLY A 69 18.07 11.99 -19.03
CA GLY A 69 17.79 12.95 -17.97
C GLY A 69 16.30 13.01 -17.61
N PHE A 70 15.58 11.88 -17.74
CA PHE A 70 14.20 11.80 -17.31
C PHE A 70 14.10 11.96 -15.79
N ASP A 71 13.57 13.10 -15.38
CA ASP A 71 13.15 13.34 -14.01
C ASP A 71 11.65 13.04 -13.89
N ALA A 72 11.30 12.07 -13.05
CA ALA A 72 9.92 11.79 -12.73
C ALA A 72 9.44 12.88 -11.77
N LEU A 73 8.97 14.00 -12.33
CA LEU A 73 8.27 15.06 -11.59
C LEU A 73 6.95 14.51 -11.04
N TYR A 74 7.05 13.74 -9.96
CA TYR A 74 5.91 13.21 -9.24
C TYR A 74 5.33 14.34 -8.39
N VAL A 75 4.20 14.87 -8.84
CA VAL A 75 3.39 15.83 -8.09
C VAL A 75 2.17 15.09 -7.58
N GLU A 76 2.08 14.94 -6.25
CA GLU A 76 0.86 14.54 -5.55
C GLU A 76 -0.22 15.59 -5.84
N LEU A 77 -0.99 15.41 -6.93
CA LEU A 77 -2.04 16.35 -7.34
C LEU A 77 -3.29 16.28 -6.45
N TRP A 78 -3.26 15.39 -5.45
CA TRP A 78 -4.40 15.06 -4.60
C TRP A 78 -4.03 15.51 -3.19
N ASP A 79 -4.77 16.48 -2.64
CA ASP A 79 -4.65 16.89 -1.24
C ASP A 79 -5.06 15.73 -0.32
N ASP A 80 -4.18 14.75 -0.19
CA ASP A 80 -4.33 13.65 0.76
C ASP A 80 -4.43 14.21 2.18
N ALA A 81 -3.80 15.35 2.44
CA ALA A 81 -4.03 16.14 3.65
C ALA A 81 -5.51 16.51 3.86
N LYS A 82 -6.22 17.01 2.84
CA LYS A 82 -7.66 17.35 2.97
C LYS A 82 -8.52 16.10 3.15
N LYS A 83 -8.23 15.01 2.44
CA LYS A 83 -8.96 13.75 2.59
C LYS A 83 -8.70 13.09 3.94
N GLN A 84 -7.46 13.13 4.42
CA GLN A 84 -7.05 12.61 5.71
C GLN A 84 -7.66 13.44 6.82
N ALA A 85 -7.67 14.78 6.71
CA ALA A 85 -8.37 15.66 7.63
C ALA A 85 -9.88 15.37 7.67
N ALA A 86 -10.52 15.16 6.51
CA ALA A 86 -11.93 14.77 6.43
C ALA A 86 -12.19 13.40 7.08
N ARG A 87 -11.31 12.41 6.87
CA ARG A 87 -11.37 11.08 7.51
C ARG A 87 -11.18 11.18 9.02
N ARG A 88 -10.16 11.92 9.49
CA ARG A 88 -9.89 12.20 10.92
C ARG A 88 -11.10 12.87 11.57
N LYS A 89 -11.69 13.90 10.94
CA LYS A 89 -12.91 14.57 11.42
C LYS A 89 -14.10 13.61 11.51
N LYS A 90 -14.28 12.73 10.51
CA LYS A 90 -15.35 11.73 10.53
C LYS A 90 -15.11 10.67 11.62
N ALA A 91 -13.87 10.24 11.83
CA ALA A 91 -13.50 9.33 12.90
C ALA A 91 -13.76 9.96 14.29
N ALA A 92 -13.30 11.19 14.50
CA ALA A 92 -13.53 11.95 15.73
C ALA A 92 -15.01 12.27 16.02
N SER A 93 -15.90 12.15 15.02
CA SER A 93 -17.33 12.40 15.21
C SER A 93 -18.08 11.27 15.91
N LYS A 94 -17.45 10.11 16.09
CA LYS A 94 -18.05 8.93 16.73
C LYS A 94 -17.08 8.28 17.70
N THR A 95 -17.50 8.17 18.94
CA THR A 95 -16.79 7.44 19.99
C THR A 95 -17.50 6.11 20.20
N CYS A 96 -16.72 5.02 20.23
CA CYS A 96 -17.22 3.72 20.68
C CYS A 96 -17.25 3.73 22.20
N TYR A 97 -18.33 3.25 22.81
CA TYR A 97 -18.47 3.06 24.24
C TYR A 97 -18.66 1.58 24.50
N THR A 98 -18.02 1.06 25.54
CA THR A 98 -18.01 -0.37 25.86
C THR A 98 -18.60 -0.59 27.25
N CYS A 99 -19.55 -1.52 27.37
CA CYS A 99 -20.06 -1.92 28.68
C CYS A 99 -19.02 -2.77 29.42
N PRO A 100 -18.63 -2.42 30.66
CA PRO A 100 -17.58 -3.15 31.38
C PRO A 100 -17.98 -4.56 31.80
N SER A 101 -19.29 -4.85 31.90
CA SER A 101 -19.79 -6.16 32.36
C SER A 101 -20.02 -7.15 31.22
N CYS A 102 -20.60 -6.72 30.09
CA CYS A 102 -20.99 -7.60 28.99
C CYS A 102 -20.23 -7.37 27.68
N GLY A 103 -19.40 -6.31 27.59
CA GLY A 103 -18.63 -5.99 26.38
C GLY A 103 -19.48 -5.45 25.21
N LEU A 104 -20.74 -5.06 25.47
CA LEU A 104 -21.59 -4.43 24.45
C LEU A 104 -20.98 -3.11 23.98
N ASN A 105 -20.83 -2.96 22.66
CA ASN A 105 -20.33 -1.74 22.03
C ASN A 105 -21.48 -0.87 21.51
N ALA A 106 -21.46 0.43 21.84
CA ALA A 106 -22.37 1.42 21.29
C ALA A 106 -21.59 2.62 20.72
N TRP A 107 -21.97 3.07 19.52
CA TRP A 107 -21.31 4.19 18.84
C TRP A 107 -22.17 5.45 18.93
N ALA A 108 -21.65 6.50 19.55
CA ALA A 108 -22.37 7.76 19.72
C ALA A 108 -21.46 8.97 19.49
N LYS A 109 -22.02 10.17 19.57
CA LYS A 109 -21.22 11.40 19.61
C LYS A 109 -20.28 11.36 20.84
N PRO A 110 -19.11 12.00 20.77
CA PRO A 110 -18.25 12.14 21.94
C PRO A 110 -19.01 12.75 23.12
N ASN A 111 -18.63 12.37 24.34
CA ASN A 111 -19.18 12.86 25.61
C ASN A 111 -20.69 12.59 25.85
N VAL A 112 -21.30 11.62 25.16
CA VAL A 112 -22.66 11.15 25.47
C VAL A 112 -22.59 10.12 26.59
N ARG A 113 -23.55 10.18 27.52
CA ARG A 113 -23.76 9.13 28.53
C ARG A 113 -24.73 8.09 27.98
N LEU A 114 -24.28 6.83 27.92
CA LEU A 114 -25.06 5.68 27.48
C LEU A 114 -25.13 4.67 28.63
N MET A 115 -26.29 4.05 28.80
CA MET A 115 -26.50 3.00 29.79
C MET A 115 -26.82 1.68 29.07
N CYS A 116 -26.20 0.59 29.53
CA CYS A 116 -26.52 -0.75 29.07
C CYS A 116 -27.87 -1.16 29.64
N ALA A 117 -28.84 -1.50 28.79
CA ALA A 117 -30.18 -1.88 29.24
C ALA A 117 -30.21 -3.20 30.04
N GLU A 118 -29.27 -4.12 29.79
CA GLU A 118 -29.20 -5.42 30.45
C GLU A 118 -28.43 -5.36 31.77
N CYS A 119 -27.24 -4.73 31.77
CA CYS A 119 -26.40 -4.63 32.97
C CYS A 119 -26.76 -3.44 33.86
N VAL A 120 -27.50 -2.45 33.34
CA VAL A 120 -27.81 -1.18 34.03
C VAL A 120 -26.53 -0.47 34.50
N LEU A 121 -25.47 -0.56 33.70
CA LEU A 121 -24.19 0.10 33.91
C LEU A 121 -23.96 1.14 32.82
N ASP A 122 -23.27 2.22 33.18
CA ASP A 122 -22.81 3.21 32.21
C ASP A 122 -21.75 2.57 31.30
N LEU A 123 -21.84 2.83 30.00
CA LEU A 123 -20.81 2.43 29.05
C LEU A 123 -19.67 3.44 29.09
N GLU A 124 -18.44 2.93 29.09
CA GLU A 124 -17.23 3.74 29.21
C GLU A 124 -16.63 3.99 27.82
N PRO A 125 -16.17 5.22 27.50
CA PRO A 125 -15.41 5.48 26.30
C PRO A 125 -14.00 4.86 26.39
N PRO A 126 -13.28 4.68 25.26
CA PRO A 126 -11.87 4.35 25.29
C PRO A 126 -11.08 5.42 26.04
N PRO A 127 -9.94 5.06 26.66
CA PRO A 127 -9.02 6.04 27.23
C PRO A 127 -8.60 7.04 26.13
N PRO A 128 -8.34 8.31 26.48
CA PRO A 128 -7.85 9.28 25.52
C PRO A 128 -6.52 8.79 24.93
N ASP A 129 -6.43 8.76 23.60
CA ASP A 129 -5.18 8.44 22.89
C ASP A 129 -4.17 9.55 23.20
N GLU A 130 -3.15 9.28 24.04
CA GLU A 130 -1.97 10.13 24.13
C GLU A 130 -1.22 10.02 22.78
N ASP A 131 -1.28 11.11 22.03
CA ASP A 131 -0.72 11.41 20.72
C ASP A 131 0.30 10.40 20.15
N ALA A 132 -0.15 9.60 19.19
CA ALA A 132 0.69 8.77 18.32
C ALA A 132 1.37 9.56 17.17
N ASP A 133 1.55 10.88 17.31
CA ASP A 133 2.02 11.78 16.25
C ASP A 133 3.36 12.50 16.58
N ASP A 134 4.14 12.05 17.58
CA ASP A 134 5.57 12.42 17.75
C ASP A 134 6.47 11.16 17.66
N LYS A 135 6.59 10.61 16.45
CA LYS A 135 7.78 9.86 16.07
C LYS A 135 8.56 10.72 15.08
N GLU A 136 9.43 11.55 15.65
CA GLU A 136 10.58 12.14 14.97
C GLU A 136 11.26 11.03 14.15
N GLU A 137 11.20 11.11 12.82
CA GLU A 137 11.95 10.21 11.96
C GLU A 137 13.44 10.41 12.26
N PRO A 138 14.20 9.39 12.72
CA PRO A 138 15.63 9.57 12.82
C PRO A 138 16.18 9.72 11.40
N GLU A 139 16.84 10.87 11.14
CA GLU A 139 17.64 11.12 9.95
C GLU A 139 18.67 9.99 9.78
N GLY A 140 18.34 9.03 8.92
CA GLY A 140 19.22 7.95 8.52
C GLY A 140 20.21 8.46 7.48
N ASP A 141 21.32 8.98 7.98
CA ASP A 141 22.50 9.45 7.26
C ASP A 141 22.90 8.53 6.08
N MET A 142 23.21 9.20 4.97
CA MET A 142 23.75 8.66 3.73
C MET A 142 25.23 8.29 3.93
N ALA A 143 25.54 7.01 4.12
CA ALA A 143 26.91 6.53 3.99
C ALA A 143 27.08 5.72 2.70
N ILE A 144 27.60 6.43 1.70
CA ILE A 144 28.20 5.93 0.46
C ILE A 144 29.35 4.98 0.81
N GLY A 145 29.24 3.72 0.39
CA GLY A 145 30.31 2.73 0.49
C GLY A 145 30.69 2.22 -0.91
N GLN A 146 31.48 3.00 -1.64
CA GLN A 146 32.30 2.48 -2.74
C GLN A 146 33.38 1.59 -2.12
N GLU A 147 33.29 0.27 -2.31
CA GLU A 147 34.48 -0.58 -2.25
C GLU A 147 35.00 -0.76 -3.67
N ILE A 148 35.92 0.13 -4.02
CA ILE A 148 36.97 -0.13 -4.99
C ILE A 148 38.07 -0.91 -4.27
N ASP A 149 38.25 -2.18 -4.59
CA ASP A 149 39.52 -2.84 -4.37
C ASP A 149 39.91 -3.59 -5.65
N GLY A 150 40.81 -2.95 -6.39
CA GLY A 150 41.66 -3.60 -7.35
C GLY A 150 43.07 -3.71 -6.77
N LEU A 151 43.62 -4.93 -6.75
CA LEU A 151 45.06 -5.23 -6.82
C LEU A 151 45.17 -6.76 -7.03
N ALA A 152 45.36 -7.27 -8.24
CA ALA A 152 46.62 -7.45 -8.99
C ALA A 152 47.55 -8.56 -8.45
N VAL A 153 48.15 -9.30 -9.41
CA VAL A 153 49.28 -10.24 -9.32
C VAL A 153 48.87 -11.67 -8.88
N ALA A 154 49.12 -12.76 -9.63
CA ALA A 154 50.18 -13.12 -10.59
C ALA A 154 49.63 -13.91 -11.79
#